data_AF-A0A7S0Y450-F1
#
_entry.id   AF-A0A7S0Y450-F1
#
_cell.length_a   1.000
_cell.length_b   1.000
_cell.length_c   1.000
_cell.angle_alpha   90.00
_cell.angle_beta   90.00
_cell.angle_gamma   90.00
#
_symmetry.space_group_name_H-M   'P 1'
#
loop_
_entity.id
_entity.type
_entity.pdbx_description
1 polymer ?
#
loop_
_entity_poly.entity_id
_entity_poly.type
_entity_poly.pdbx_seq_one_letter_code
_entity_poly.pdbx_strand_id
1 'polypeptide(L)'
;DAPAGCDGTPYGSATNDLCGVCQGSNACLDCFGVPFGNSTIDACGICGGNSTGGNSSGCLGCDGRLYGLGETAPAIDECGICGGNSNDKGCDGACFSGLALDVCNTCGGDGTACANEVPLFSGSRPRVPGARASLCISLFLALLTFWRD
;
A
#
# COMPACT_ATOMS: atom_id res chain seq x y z
N ASP A 1 -2.19 58.77 23.42
CA ASP A 1 -3.47 58.04 23.36
C ASP A 1 -3.19 56.55 23.31
N ALA A 2 -3.75 55.77 24.24
CA ALA A 2 -3.70 54.31 24.11
C ALA A 2 -4.71 53.88 23.04
N PRO A 3 -4.39 52.84 22.24
CA PRO A 3 -5.33 52.35 21.25
C PRO A 3 -6.61 51.87 21.95
N ALA A 4 -7.76 52.27 21.41
CA ALA A 4 -9.05 51.74 21.83
C ALA A 4 -9.19 50.28 21.38
N GLY A 5 -9.95 49.48 22.14
CA GLY A 5 -10.39 48.16 21.70
C GLY A 5 -11.27 48.26 20.45
N CYS A 6 -11.50 47.13 19.77
CA CYS A 6 -12.36 47.12 18.57
C CYS A 6 -13.83 47.50 18.84
N ASP A 7 -14.25 47.50 20.10
CA ASP A 7 -15.56 47.91 20.60
C ASP A 7 -15.65 49.42 20.91
N GLY A 8 -14.55 50.16 20.70
CA GLY A 8 -14.45 51.58 21.00
C GLY A 8 -14.14 51.88 22.47
N THR A 9 -13.94 50.86 23.32
CA THR A 9 -13.60 51.07 24.73
C THR A 9 -12.13 51.50 24.86
N PRO A 10 -11.83 52.69 25.43
CA PRO A 10 -10.45 53.11 25.66
C PRO A 10 -9.72 52.12 26.58
N TYR A 11 -8.50 51.73 26.20
CA TYR A 11 -7.72 50.70 26.91
C TYR A 11 -8.44 49.32 26.98
N GLY A 12 -9.47 49.08 26.17
CA GLY A 12 -10.18 47.81 26.09
C GLY A 12 -9.33 46.71 25.47
N SER A 13 -9.56 45.46 25.88
CA SER A 13 -8.86 44.26 25.36
C SER A 13 -9.61 43.57 24.22
N ALA A 14 -10.70 44.15 23.74
CA ALA A 14 -11.49 43.58 22.65
C ALA A 14 -10.71 43.62 21.33
N THR A 15 -10.60 42.49 20.65
CA THR A 15 -9.90 42.36 19.37
C THR A 15 -10.83 41.86 18.27
N ASN A 16 -10.54 42.26 17.03
CA ASN A 16 -11.20 41.67 15.87
C ASN A 16 -10.78 40.21 15.70
N ASP A 17 -11.71 39.39 15.24
CA ASP A 17 -11.42 38.04 14.75
C ASP A 17 -10.79 38.09 13.34
N LEU A 18 -10.50 36.94 12.74
CA LEU A 18 -9.90 36.84 11.40
C LEU A 18 -10.84 37.35 10.28
N CYS A 19 -12.11 37.57 10.60
CA CYS A 19 -13.13 38.13 9.72
C CYS A 19 -13.26 39.65 9.84
N GLY A 20 -12.51 40.29 10.76
CA GLY A 20 -12.64 41.71 11.06
C GLY A 20 -13.84 42.04 11.96
N VAL A 21 -14.49 41.03 12.56
CA VAL A 21 -15.61 41.22 13.47
C VAL A 21 -15.08 41.36 14.90
N CYS A 22 -15.41 42.46 15.56
CA CYS A 22 -15.01 42.69 16.95
C CYS A 22 -15.59 41.61 17.86
N GLN A 23 -14.73 40.92 18.62
CA GLN A 23 -15.11 39.79 19.48
C GLN A 23 -15.86 38.68 18.70
N GLY A 24 -15.59 38.55 17.40
CA GLY A 24 -16.19 37.52 16.55
C GLY A 24 -15.64 36.12 16.82
N SER A 25 -16.31 35.12 16.26
CA SER A 25 -15.99 33.70 16.44
C SER A 25 -15.31 33.07 15.23
N ASN A 26 -14.74 33.86 14.32
CA ASN A 26 -14.17 33.39 13.05
C ASN A 26 -15.21 32.68 12.14
N ALA A 27 -16.48 33.11 12.19
CA ALA A 27 -17.57 32.43 11.49
C ALA A 27 -17.48 32.52 9.94
N CYS A 28 -16.66 33.43 9.40
CA CYS A 28 -16.44 33.57 7.96
C CYS A 28 -15.36 32.65 7.40
N LEU A 29 -14.65 31.90 8.25
CA LEU A 29 -13.60 31.00 7.77
C LEU A 29 -14.22 29.85 6.98
N ASP A 30 -13.63 29.56 5.83
CA ASP A 30 -13.92 28.33 5.10
C ASP A 30 -13.28 27.11 5.79
N CYS A 31 -13.47 25.92 5.24
CA CYS A 31 -12.94 24.71 5.87
C CYS A 31 -11.40 24.60 5.86
N PHE A 32 -10.68 25.44 5.11
CA PHE A 32 -9.21 25.58 5.17
C PHE A 32 -8.77 26.66 6.17
N GLY A 33 -9.71 27.30 6.85
CA GLY A 33 -9.42 28.41 7.75
C GLY A 33 -9.17 29.72 7.00
N VAL A 34 -9.59 29.84 5.74
CA VAL A 34 -9.42 31.06 4.93
C VAL A 34 -10.64 31.98 5.14
N PRO A 35 -10.46 33.23 5.62
CA PRO A 35 -11.55 34.18 5.75
C PRO A 35 -12.24 34.44 4.41
N PHE A 36 -13.57 34.28 4.39
CA PHE A 36 -14.40 34.45 3.18
C PHE A 36 -13.98 33.55 2.00
N GLY A 37 -13.28 32.45 2.29
CA GLY A 37 -13.00 31.41 1.30
C GLY A 37 -14.27 30.71 0.84
N ASN A 38 -14.19 30.00 -0.28
CA ASN A 38 -15.32 29.27 -0.87
C ASN A 38 -15.23 27.76 -0.67
N SER A 39 -14.24 27.28 0.09
CA SER A 39 -14.01 25.85 0.26
C SER A 39 -15.01 25.24 1.24
N THR A 40 -15.63 24.15 0.83
CA THR A 40 -16.58 23.41 1.67
C THR A 40 -16.08 22.00 1.97
N ILE A 41 -16.56 21.44 3.08
CA ILE A 41 -16.37 20.03 3.39
C ILE A 41 -17.18 19.20 2.39
N ASP A 42 -16.56 18.20 1.79
CA ASP A 42 -17.20 17.26 0.87
C ASP A 42 -17.92 16.13 1.61
N ALA A 43 -18.53 15.19 0.87
CA ALA A 43 -19.28 14.09 1.47
C ALA A 43 -18.38 13.10 2.26
N CYS A 44 -17.07 13.17 2.07
CA CYS A 44 -16.05 12.40 2.79
C CYS A 44 -15.58 13.10 4.08
N GLY A 45 -16.05 14.31 4.36
CA GLY A 45 -15.51 15.11 5.46
C GLY A 45 -14.22 15.86 5.11
N ILE A 46 -13.80 15.87 3.83
CA ILE A 46 -12.55 16.49 3.37
C ILE A 46 -12.85 17.91 2.89
N CYS A 47 -12.11 18.89 3.41
CA CYS A 47 -12.19 20.26 2.90
C CYS A 47 -11.68 20.35 1.46
N GLY A 48 -12.48 20.93 0.55
CA GLY A 48 -12.12 21.04 -0.86
C GLY A 48 -11.99 19.69 -1.58
N GLY A 49 -12.50 18.61 -0.97
CA GLY A 49 -12.46 17.28 -1.55
C GLY A 49 -13.38 17.17 -2.76
N ASN A 50 -12.94 16.37 -3.73
CA ASN A 50 -13.71 16.00 -4.90
C ASN A 50 -14.16 14.56 -4.72
N SER A 51 -15.20 14.29 -3.93
CA SER A 51 -15.72 12.93 -3.71
C SER A 51 -16.24 12.30 -5.02
N THR A 52 -15.35 11.90 -5.93
CA THR A 52 -15.67 11.15 -7.14
C THR A 52 -15.65 9.69 -6.72
N GLY A 53 -16.82 9.17 -6.37
CA GLY A 53 -17.02 7.79 -5.96
C GLY A 53 -16.43 6.82 -6.99
N GLY A 54 -15.74 5.81 -6.49
CA GLY A 54 -15.13 4.75 -7.30
C GLY A 54 -13.64 4.57 -6.99
N ASN A 55 -13.37 3.56 -6.18
CA ASN A 55 -12.24 2.62 -6.28
C ASN A 55 -10.78 3.11 -6.39
N SER A 56 -10.45 4.40 -6.26
CA SER A 56 -9.03 4.82 -6.08
C SER A 56 -8.81 6.15 -5.33
N SER A 57 -9.84 6.96 -5.07
CA SER A 57 -9.64 8.31 -4.48
C SER A 57 -10.82 8.86 -3.70
N GLY A 58 -11.92 8.11 -3.58
CA GLY A 58 -13.15 8.59 -2.94
C GLY A 58 -13.49 7.74 -1.73
N CYS A 59 -13.94 8.38 -0.66
CA CYS A 59 -14.46 7.74 0.54
C CYS A 59 -15.62 6.75 0.33
N LEU A 60 -16.07 6.51 -0.91
CA LEU A 60 -17.11 5.53 -1.19
C LEU A 60 -16.51 4.12 -1.13
N GLY A 61 -16.91 3.35 -0.12
CA GLY A 61 -16.58 1.94 0.01
C GLY A 61 -17.31 1.07 -1.00
N CYS A 62 -16.80 -0.14 -1.19
CA CYS A 62 -17.40 -1.12 -2.09
C CYS A 62 -18.76 -1.67 -1.59
N ASP A 63 -19.15 -1.37 -0.35
CA ASP A 63 -20.46 -1.66 0.23
C ASP A 63 -21.48 -0.56 -0.04
N GLY A 64 -21.09 0.49 -0.78
CA GLY A 64 -21.93 1.63 -1.13
C GLY A 64 -22.05 2.68 -0.03
N ARG A 65 -21.29 2.56 1.07
CA ARG A 65 -21.27 3.58 2.13
C ARG A 65 -20.15 4.59 1.93
N LEU A 66 -20.37 5.82 2.38
CA LEU A 66 -19.32 6.84 2.48
C LEU A 66 -18.59 6.71 3.81
N TYR A 67 -17.27 6.83 3.78
CA TYR A 67 -16.35 6.71 4.90
C TYR A 67 -15.67 8.04 5.21
N GLY A 68 -15.84 8.53 6.43
CA GLY A 68 -15.31 9.82 6.83
C GLY A 68 -13.79 9.85 7.02
N LEU A 69 -13.25 11.02 7.33
CA LEU A 69 -11.88 11.18 7.81
C LEU A 69 -11.60 10.27 9.01
N GLY A 70 -10.61 9.38 8.86
CA GLY A 70 -10.21 8.43 9.90
C GLY A 70 -10.93 7.08 9.85
N GLU A 71 -11.85 6.89 8.91
CA GLU A 71 -12.48 5.60 8.66
C GLU A 71 -11.81 4.92 7.45
N THR A 72 -11.63 3.61 7.54
CA THR A 72 -11.09 2.81 6.42
C THR A 72 -12.25 2.18 5.68
N ALA A 73 -12.49 2.63 4.44
CA ALA A 73 -13.44 1.99 3.55
C ALA A 73 -13.00 0.55 3.22
N PRO A 74 -13.91 -0.45 3.22
CA PRO A 74 -13.59 -1.78 2.75
C PRO A 74 -13.17 -1.68 1.27
N ALA A 75 -12.07 -2.33 0.95
CA ALA A 75 -11.58 -2.43 -0.41
C ALA A 75 -12.14 -3.69 -1.06
N ILE A 76 -12.21 -3.67 -2.39
CA ILE A 76 -12.43 -4.87 -3.19
C ILE A 76 -11.12 -5.67 -3.17
N ASP A 77 -11.18 -6.95 -2.82
CA ASP A 77 -10.02 -7.84 -2.88
C ASP A 77 -9.74 -8.33 -4.31
N GLU A 78 -8.72 -9.18 -4.47
CA GLU A 78 -8.34 -9.69 -5.79
C GLU A 78 -9.42 -10.56 -6.45
N CYS A 79 -10.36 -11.08 -5.66
CA CYS A 79 -11.49 -11.87 -6.12
C CYS A 79 -12.77 -11.06 -6.34
N GLY A 80 -12.70 -9.74 -6.22
CA GLY A 80 -13.86 -8.88 -6.42
C GLY A 80 -14.78 -8.79 -5.20
N ILE A 81 -14.36 -9.30 -4.04
CA ILE A 81 -15.18 -9.31 -2.83
C ILE A 81 -14.90 -8.06 -2.01
N CYS A 82 -15.97 -7.37 -1.66
CA CYS A 82 -15.89 -6.22 -0.79
C CYS A 82 -15.50 -6.61 0.64
N GLY A 83 -14.41 -6.06 1.16
CA GLY A 83 -13.86 -6.44 2.47
C GLY A 83 -13.31 -7.86 2.52
N GLY A 84 -13.09 -8.48 1.36
CA GLY A 84 -12.51 -9.81 1.25
C GLY A 84 -11.01 -9.83 1.55
N ASN A 85 -10.47 -11.03 1.68
CA ASN A 85 -9.06 -11.28 1.99
C ASN A 85 -8.41 -12.29 1.03
N SER A 86 -9.00 -12.49 -0.15
CA SER A 86 -8.55 -13.45 -1.17
C SER A 86 -8.57 -14.92 -0.74
N ASN A 87 -9.28 -15.27 0.35
CA ASN A 87 -9.49 -16.67 0.74
C ASN A 87 -10.29 -17.48 -0.28
N ASP A 88 -11.00 -16.80 -1.18
CA ASP A 88 -11.79 -17.39 -2.25
C ASP A 88 -10.93 -17.89 -3.42
N LYS A 89 -9.62 -17.62 -3.41
CA LYS A 89 -8.69 -18.19 -4.39
C LYS A 89 -8.47 -19.67 -4.13
N GLY A 90 -8.64 -20.48 -5.18
CA GLY A 90 -8.13 -21.84 -5.17
C GLY A 90 -6.61 -21.89 -5.28
N CYS A 91 -6.07 -23.09 -5.12
CA CYS A 91 -4.64 -23.37 -5.28
C CYS A 91 -4.11 -23.14 -6.69
N ASP A 92 -4.99 -22.97 -7.69
CA ASP A 92 -4.70 -22.59 -9.07
C ASP A 92 -4.62 -21.06 -9.26
N GLY A 93 -4.84 -20.29 -8.19
CA GLY A 93 -4.85 -18.83 -8.20
C GLY A 93 -6.12 -18.21 -8.77
N ALA A 94 -7.09 -19.03 -9.21
CA ALA A 94 -8.37 -18.56 -9.70
C ALA A 94 -9.37 -18.38 -8.54
N CYS A 95 -10.11 -17.30 -8.58
CA CYS A 95 -11.16 -17.02 -7.60
C CYS A 95 -12.35 -17.97 -7.81
N PHE A 96 -12.89 -18.47 -6.70
CA PHE A 96 -14.05 -19.37 -6.65
C PHE A 96 -13.87 -20.69 -7.42
N SER A 97 -12.64 -21.13 -7.69
CA SER A 97 -12.40 -22.41 -8.39
C SER A 97 -12.77 -23.63 -7.55
N GLY A 98 -12.80 -23.49 -6.22
CA GLY A 98 -13.05 -24.58 -5.29
C GLY A 98 -11.91 -25.62 -5.22
N LEU A 99 -10.80 -25.38 -5.94
CA LEU A 99 -9.64 -26.26 -5.94
C LEU A 99 -8.81 -26.04 -4.67
N ALA A 100 -8.57 -27.11 -3.93
CA ALA A 100 -7.71 -27.15 -2.76
C ALA A 100 -6.48 -28.03 -3.01
N LEU A 101 -5.45 -27.80 -2.21
CA LEU A 101 -4.30 -28.70 -2.15
C LEU A 101 -4.73 -30.01 -1.48
N ASP A 102 -4.31 -31.13 -2.04
CA ASP A 102 -4.48 -32.45 -1.42
C ASP A 102 -3.36 -32.75 -0.40
N VAL A 103 -3.35 -33.96 0.16
CA VAL A 103 -2.32 -34.43 1.11
C VAL A 103 -0.90 -34.43 0.51
N CYS A 104 -0.80 -34.40 -0.83
CA CYS A 104 0.44 -34.36 -1.59
C CYS A 104 0.85 -32.93 -1.99
N ASN A 105 0.12 -31.91 -1.51
CA ASN A 105 0.30 -30.51 -1.91
C ASN A 105 0.10 -30.28 -3.41
N THR A 106 -0.73 -31.10 -4.06
CA THR A 106 -1.11 -30.98 -5.47
C THR A 106 -2.48 -30.32 -5.57
N CYS A 107 -2.59 -29.32 -6.44
CA CYS A 107 -3.85 -28.60 -6.61
C CYS A 107 -4.91 -29.46 -7.32
N GLY A 108 -6.06 -29.66 -6.69
CA GLY A 108 -7.14 -30.49 -7.23
C GLY A 108 -6.81 -31.99 -7.30
N GLY A 109 -5.78 -32.44 -6.58
CA GLY A 109 -5.37 -33.84 -6.55
C GLY A 109 -6.28 -34.72 -5.69
N ASP A 110 -6.20 -36.03 -5.89
CA ASP A 110 -6.95 -37.05 -5.15
C ASP A 110 -6.14 -37.72 -4.03
N GLY A 111 -4.93 -37.23 -3.76
CA GLY A 111 -4.03 -37.78 -2.75
C GLY A 111 -3.34 -39.09 -3.13
N THR A 112 -3.50 -39.59 -4.36
CA THR A 112 -2.87 -40.84 -4.82
C THR A 112 -1.58 -40.61 -5.59
N ALA A 113 -1.41 -39.42 -6.15
CA ALA A 113 -0.27 -39.03 -6.98
C ALA A 113 0.82 -38.29 -6.20
N CYS A 114 0.91 -38.49 -4.87
CA CYS A 114 2.05 -38.03 -4.09
C CYS A 114 3.29 -38.50 -4.82
N ALA A 115 4.09 -37.55 -5.31
CA ALA A 115 5.43 -37.85 -5.76
C ALA A 115 6.13 -38.41 -4.52
N ASN A 116 6.14 -39.73 -4.42
CA ASN A 116 6.96 -40.47 -3.49
C ASN A 116 8.40 -40.29 -3.98
N GLU A 117 8.90 -39.06 -3.92
CA GLU A 117 10.32 -38.77 -3.79
C GLU A 117 10.67 -39.08 -2.33
N VAL A 118 10.41 -40.31 -1.91
CA VAL A 118 11.38 -40.97 -1.05
C VAL A 118 12.48 -41.33 -2.04
N PRO A 119 13.64 -40.65 -2.06
CA PRO A 119 14.81 -41.26 -2.63
C PRO A 119 15.14 -42.43 -1.71
N LEU A 120 14.48 -43.57 -1.93
CA LEU A 120 15.01 -44.85 -1.52
C LEU A 120 16.32 -45.00 -2.28
N PHE A 121 17.39 -44.64 -1.59
CA PHE A 121 18.76 -45.13 -1.74
C PHE A 121 18.90 -46.17 -2.87
N SER A 122 19.06 -45.72 -4.10
CA SER A 122 19.63 -46.54 -5.16
C SER A 122 20.91 -45.85 -5.59
N GLY A 123 22.00 -46.26 -4.95
CA GLY A 123 23.34 -45.90 -5.34
C GLY A 123 23.60 -46.32 -6.78
N SER A 124 23.24 -45.47 -7.73
CA SER A 124 23.75 -45.51 -9.09
C SER A 124 24.50 -44.21 -9.29
N ARG A 125 25.83 -44.31 -9.17
CA ARG A 125 26.75 -43.22 -9.52
C ARG A 125 26.40 -42.75 -10.94
N PRO A 126 26.24 -41.44 -11.21
CA PRO A 126 26.11 -40.99 -12.58
C PRO A 126 27.40 -41.35 -13.33
N ARG A 127 27.26 -42.24 -14.33
CA ARG A 127 28.30 -42.50 -15.32
C ARG A 127 28.40 -41.26 -16.19
N VAL A 128 29.33 -40.37 -15.87
CA VAL A 128 29.69 -39.24 -16.73
C VAL A 128 30.28 -39.79 -18.04
N PRO A 129 29.65 -39.60 -19.20
CA PRO A 129 30.25 -39.92 -20.48
C PRO A 129 31.11 -38.74 -20.92
N GLY A 130 32.43 -38.93 -20.93
CA GLY A 130 33.34 -38.21 -21.80
C GLY A 130 33.48 -36.70 -21.59
N ALA A 131 34.15 -36.28 -20.51
CA ALA A 131 34.82 -34.98 -20.54
C ALA A 131 36.19 -35.16 -21.21
N ARG A 132 36.25 -34.90 -22.52
CA ARG A 132 37.52 -34.75 -23.25
C ARG A 132 38.21 -33.49 -22.71
N ALA A 133 39.35 -33.65 -22.06
CA ALA A 133 40.20 -32.53 -21.66
C ALA A 133 40.62 -31.74 -22.91
N SER A 134 40.09 -30.52 -23.04
CA SER A 134 40.45 -29.58 -24.10
C SER A 134 41.18 -28.39 -23.46
N LEU A 135 42.39 -28.15 -23.94
CA LEU A 135 43.34 -27.14 -23.47
C LEU A 135 42.86 -25.70 -23.74
N CYS A 136 43.04 -24.80 -22.78
CA CYS A 136 43.26 -23.34 -22.96
C CYS A 136 43.74 -22.75 -21.61
N ILE A 137 45.05 -22.71 -21.33
CA ILE A 137 45.95 -21.54 -21.43
C ILE A 137 45.39 -20.28 -20.75
N SER A 138 46.00 -19.86 -19.63
CA SER A 138 46.43 -18.46 -19.38
C SER A 138 47.30 -18.34 -18.14
N LEU A 139 48.62 -18.42 -18.37
CA LEU A 139 49.60 -17.43 -17.93
C LEU A 139 49.53 -16.95 -16.47
N PHE A 140 50.11 -17.71 -15.54
CA PHE A 140 50.53 -17.21 -14.22
C PHE A 140 51.93 -17.73 -13.92
N LEU A 141 52.98 -17.01 -14.33
CA LEU A 141 54.35 -17.16 -13.83
C LEU A 141 55.25 -16.13 -14.49
N ALA A 142 55.32 -14.93 -13.89
CA ALA A 142 56.51 -14.07 -13.89
C ALA A 142 56.13 -12.76 -13.20
N LEU A 143 56.39 -12.64 -11.89
CA LEU A 143 56.65 -11.37 -11.18
C LEU A 143 57.04 -11.67 -9.73
N LEU A 144 58.06 -12.51 -9.56
CA LEU A 144 58.84 -12.58 -8.34
C LEU A 144 60.31 -12.68 -8.75
N THR A 145 60.92 -11.53 -9.00
CA THR A 145 62.34 -11.17 -8.89
C THR A 145 62.60 -9.98 -9.82
N PHE A 146 63.45 -9.04 -9.35
CA PHE A 146 63.87 -7.77 -9.97
C PHE A 146 62.91 -6.59 -9.73
N TRP A 147 63.20 -5.48 -9.04
CA TRP A 147 64.39 -4.80 -8.47
C TRP A 147 63.81 -3.84 -7.40
N ARG A 148 64.31 -3.74 -6.16
CA ARG A 148 65.42 -2.84 -5.76
C ARG A 148 65.33 -1.46 -6.44
N ASP A 149 64.67 -0.50 -5.80
CA ASP A 149 65.19 0.82 -5.38
C ASP A 149 64.05 1.64 -4.76
#